data_AF-A0A916QS55-F1
#
_entry.id   AF-A0A916QS55-F1
#
_cell.length_a   1.000
_cell.length_b   1.000
_cell.length_c   1.000
_cell.angle_alpha   90.00
_cell.angle_beta   90.00
_cell.angle_gamma   90.00
#
_symmetry.space_group_name_H-M   'P 1'
#
loop_
_entity.id
_entity.type
_entity.pdbx_description
1 polymer ?
#
loop_
_entity_poly.entity_id
_entity_poly.type
_entity_poly.pdbx_seq_one_letter_code
_entity_poly.pdbx_strand_id
1 'polypeptide(L)' 'MGWLVYPGIFVTLLGLCGLLYCIWKANGLRNSSLEGEDMTAQLHRLIPINLASVSIAGMGLALVVVGKLL' A
#
# COMPACT_ATOMS: atom_id res chain seq x y z
N MET A 1 -14.73 -23.01 -13.59
CA MET A 1 -14.01 -21.76 -13.95
C MET A 1 -13.60 -21.03 -12.68
N GLY A 2 -12.53 -21.47 -12.02
CA GLY A 2 -12.07 -20.92 -10.72
C GLY A 2 -10.68 -20.29 -10.78
N TRP A 3 -10.09 -20.15 -11.96
CA TRP A 3 -8.68 -19.77 -12.11
C TRP A 3 -8.45 -18.25 -12.06
N LEU A 4 -9.47 -17.42 -12.34
CA LEU A 4 -9.33 -15.96 -12.40
C LEU A 4 -9.28 -15.28 -11.02
N VAL A 5 -9.71 -15.98 -9.96
CA VAL A 5 -9.75 -15.43 -8.59
C VAL A 5 -8.36 -15.42 -7.95
N TYR A 6 -7.51 -16.39 -8.28
CA TYR A 6 -6.14 -16.51 -7.75
C TYR A 6 -5.24 -15.30 -8.05
N PRO A 7 -5.12 -14.81 -9.30
CA PRO A 7 -4.29 -13.64 -9.59
C PRO A 7 -4.82 -12.38 -8.88
N GLY A 8 -6.14 -12.21 -8.81
CA GLY A 8 -6.74 -11.09 -8.08
C GLY A 8 -6.38 -11.09 -6.59
N ILE A 9 -6.49 -12.25 -5.92
CA ILE A 9 -6.08 -12.41 -4.51
C ILE A 9 -4.60 -12.06 -4.35
N PHE A 10 -3.75 -12.52 -5.28
CA PHE A 10 -2.31 -12.26 -5.22
C PHE A 10 -1.97 -10.77 -5.36
N VAL A 11 -2.62 -10.07 -6.30
CA VAL A 11 -2.43 -8.62 -6.51
C VAL A 11 -2.94 -7.82 -5.31
N THR A 12 -4.07 -8.22 -4.71
CA THR A 12 -4.63 -7.55 -3.52
C THR A 12 -3.72 -7.75 -2.30
N LEU A 13 -3.20 -8.97 -2.09
CA LEU A 13 -2.22 -9.26 -1.03
C LEU A 13 -0.93 -8.46 -1.21
N LEU A 14 -0.43 -8.33 -2.45
CA LEU A 14 0.74 -7.50 -2.76
C LEU A 14 0.50 -6.02 -2.41
N GLY A 15 -0.67 -5.48 -2.77
CA GLY A 15 -1.06 -4.11 -2.41
C GLY A 15 -1.16 -3.90 -0.90
N LEU A 16 -1.73 -4.87 -0.17
CA LEU A 16 -1.85 -4.82 1.29
C LEU A 16 -0.48 -4.88 1.97
N CYS A 17 0.44 -5.73 1.48
CA CYS A 17 1.83 -5.77 1.95
C CYS A 17 2.55 -4.42 1.75
N GLY A 18 2.35 -3.76 0.60
CA GLY A 18 2.91 -2.43 0.34
C GLY A 18 2.39 -1.37 1.32
N LEU A 19 1.09 -1.41 1.63
CA LEU A 19 0.48 -0.52 2.61
C LEU A 19 1.04 -0.76 4.02
N LEU A 20 1.16 -2.02 4.45
CA LEU A 20 1.74 -2.39 5.74
C LEU A 20 3.19 -1.91 5.87
N TYR A 21 3.99 -2.04 4.81
CA TYR A 21 5.37 -1.52 4.79
C TYR A 21 5.41 0.00 4.96
N CYS A 22 4.52 0.73 4.28
CA CYS A 22 4.38 2.18 4.44
C CYS A 22 4.01 2.58 5.87
N ILE A 23 3.06 1.87 6.49
CA ILE A 23 2.64 2.12 7.88
C ILE A 23 3.79 1.87 8.84
N TRP A 24 4.50 0.74 8.71
CA TRP A 24 5.64 0.43 9.58
C TRP A 24 6.76 1.46 9.45
N LYS A 25 7.10 1.88 8.24
CA LYS A 25 8.13 2.89 7.99
C LYS A 25 7.74 4.26 8.52
N ALA A 26 6.48 4.68 8.33
CA ALA A 26 5.95 5.93 8.88
C ALA A 26 5.91 5.91 10.40
N ASN A 27 5.53 4.78 11.00
CA ASN A 27 5.48 4.65 12.47
C ASN A 27 6.87 4.58 13.08
N GLY A 28 7.84 3.94 12.40
CA GLY A 28 9.25 3.97 12.77
C GLY A 28 9.83 5.38 12.72
N LEU A 29 9.49 6.17 11.69
CA LEU A 29 9.88 7.58 11.59
C LEU A 29 9.22 8.47 12.66
N ARG A 30 7.95 8.22 13.01
CA ARG A 30 7.27 8.91 14.11
C ARG A 30 7.80 8.55 15.49
N ASN A 31 8.27 7.31 15.66
CA ASN A 31 8.83 6.82 16.92
C ASN A 31 10.34 7.13 17.04
N SER A 32 11.00 7.41 15.93
CA SER A 32 12.33 8.01 15.92
C SER A 32 12.13 9.47 16.30
N SER A 33 12.70 9.90 17.43
CA SER A 33 12.65 11.28 17.93
C SER A 33 13.46 12.24 17.04
N LEU A 34 13.14 12.29 15.75
CA LEU A 34 13.69 13.22 14.80
C LEU A 34 12.98 14.57 15.05
N GLU A 35 13.74 15.63 15.32
CA GLU A 35 13.19 16.94 15.64
C GLU A 35 12.80 17.71 14.37
N GLY A 36 11.59 18.29 14.36
CA GLY A 36 11.17 19.36 13.46
C GLY A 36 11.28 19.08 11.95
N GLU A 37 12.13 19.84 11.27
CA GLU A 37 12.25 19.90 9.80
C GLU A 37 12.62 18.55 9.16
N ASP A 38 13.43 17.74 9.83
CA ASP A 38 13.86 16.44 9.29
C ASP A 38 12.73 15.41 9.28
N MET A 39 11.80 15.48 10.22
CA MET A 39 10.61 14.63 10.22
C MET A 39 9.68 14.98 9.07
N THR A 40 9.41 16.27 8.85
CA THR A 40 8.49 16.71 7.79
C THR A 40 9.05 16.36 6.42
N ALA A 41 10.36 16.54 6.19
CA ALA A 41 11.01 16.18 4.93
C ALA A 41 10.94 14.67 4.65
N GLN A 42 11.21 13.83 5.66
CA GLN A 42 11.12 12.37 5.50
C GLN A 42 9.68 11.90 5.32
N LEU A 43 8.72 12.49 6.04
CA LEU A 43 7.29 12.18 5.90
C LEU A 43 6.77 12.58 4.52
N HIS A 44 7.18 13.75 4.00
CA HIS A 44 6.86 14.18 2.63
C HIS A 44 7.31 13.17 1.58
N ARG A 45 8.46 12.53 1.81
CA ARG A 45 9.02 11.51 0.92
C ARG A 45 8.25 10.19 0.97
N LEU A 46 7.51 9.94 2.05
CA LEU A 46 6.62 8.78 2.20
C LEU A 46 5.27 8.97 1.50
N ILE A 47 4.79 10.21 1.34
CA ILE A 47 3.51 10.51 0.68
C ILE A 47 3.40 9.89 -0.73
N PRO A 48 4.35 10.08 -1.67
CA PRO A 48 4.26 9.49 -3.00
C PRO A 48 4.30 7.95 -2.97
N ILE A 49 5.00 7.36 -2.00
CA ILE A 49 5.08 5.90 -1.83
C ILE A 49 3.76 5.36 -1.29
N ASN A 50 3.15 6.03 -0.31
CA ASN A 50 1.83 5.68 0.20
C ASN A 50 0.77 5.80 -0.89
N LEU A 51 0.81 6.88 -1.68
CA LEU A 51 -0.12 7.08 -2.79
C LEU A 51 0.02 5.97 -3.83
N ALA A 52 1.26 5.62 -4.21
CA ALA A 52 1.54 4.50 -5.10
C ALA A 52 1.03 3.17 -4.54
N SER A 53 1.30 2.86 -3.27
CA SER A 53 0.79 1.65 -2.61
C SER A 53 -0.74 1.60 -2.56
N VAL A 54 -1.41 2.72 -2.26
CA VAL A 54 -2.88 2.81 -2.26
C VAL A 54 -3.45 2.63 -3.66
N SER A 55 -2.84 3.24 -4.69
CA SER A 55 -3.28 3.06 -6.08
C SER A 55 -3.12 1.61 -6.53
N ILE A 56 -2.01 0.96 -6.20
CA ILE A 56 -1.76 -0.46 -6.51
C ILE A 56 -2.75 -1.37 -5.77
N ALA A 57 -3.03 -1.09 -4.49
CA ALA A 57 -4.01 -1.83 -3.70
C ALA A 57 -5.44 -1.65 -4.26
N GLY A 58 -5.81 -0.42 -4.65
CA GLY A 58 -7.10 -0.11 -5.27
C GLY A 58 -7.29 -0.79 -6.63
N MET A 59 -6.26 -0.78 -7.49
CA MET A 59 -6.28 -1.52 -8.76
C MET A 59 -6.41 -3.02 -8.56
N GLY A 60 -5.70 -3.60 -7.59
CA GLY A 60 -5.80 -5.02 -7.24
C GLY A 60 -7.19 -5.43 -6.76
N LEU A 61 -7.77 -4.62 -5.86
CA LEU A 61 -9.12 -4.84 -5.36
C LEU A 61 -10.17 -4.74 -6.49
N ALA A 62 -10.04 -3.76 -7.39
CA ALA A 62 -10.92 -3.61 -8.54
C ALA A 62 -10.87 -4.85 -9.46
N LEU A 63 -9.68 -5.39 -9.71
CA LEU A 63 -9.49 -6.61 -10.52
C LEU A 63 -10.13 -7.85 -9.86
N VAL A 64 -10.04 -7.99 -8.53
CA VAL A 64 -10.74 -9.05 -7.78
C VAL A 64 -12.24 -8.92 -7.91
N VAL A 65 -12.78 -7.73 -7.66
CA VAL A 65 -14.22 -7.49 -7.68
C VAL A 65 -14.77 -7.78 -9.07
N VAL A 66 -14.14 -7.27 -10.13
CA VAL A 66 -14.53 -7.55 -11.52
C VAL A 66 -14.45 -9.05 -11.83
N GLY A 67 -13.38 -9.73 -11.43
CA GLY A 67 -13.23 -11.18 -11.63
C GLY A 67 -14.15 -12.06 -10.78
N LYS A 68 -14.79 -11.51 -9.74
CA LYS A 68 -15.81 -12.17 -8.93
C LYS A 68 -17.24 -11.89 -9.44
N LEU A 69 -17.43 -10.81 -10.18
CA LEU A 69 -18.73 -10.34 -10.69
C LEU A 69 -19.03 -10.86 -12.10
N LEU A 70 -18.00 -11.08 -12.92
CA LEU A 70 -18.05 -11.83 -14.19
C LEU A 70 -17.91 -13.35 -13.95
#